data_AF-A7SLQ6-F1
#
_entry.id   AF-A7SLQ6-F1
#
_cell.length_a   1.000
_cell.length_b   1.000
_cell.length_c   1.000
_cell.angle_alpha   90.00
_cell.angle_beta   90.00
_cell.angle_gamma   90.00
#
_symmetry.space_group_name_H-M   'P 1'
#
loop_
_entity.id
_entity.type
_entity.pdbx_description
1 polymer ?
#
loop_
_entity_poly.entity_id
_entity_poly.type
_entity_poly.pdbx_seq_one_letter_code
_entity_poly.pdbx_strand_id
1 'polypeptide(L)'
;MVMLSTSLDSLPKLFSSAVCRQLKQLGRVAEKFSKEENLCLCKPYHFKPEGFCHLVSVIYPTLGPDNLPVDDTFTESYRLDLHKQLLLPSNRPMLRMGMSYIFEKEQTPESYLINPHSGITSSGLPDGTVELVDGKYSYHHYMQDGFNDDGWGCAYRSLQTICSWFRHQGYTSKPAPSHHEIQQALVDIGDKKDNFIGSKQWIGSFEVSMCLEHLLGVTSKILYVNSGADMASKGRDLLHHFQTQGTPIMIGGGVLAHTIIGVDYNLQTGDIRFLILDPHYTGGEDLKVILDKGWCGWKGPNFWNQTAHYNMCMPQRPDAI
;
A
#
# COMPACT_ATOMS: atom_id res chain seq x y z
N MET A 1 -25.45 9.24 -4.07
CA MET A 1 -25.39 8.82 -5.49
C MET A 1 -26.82 8.75 -6.00
N VAL A 2 -27.08 9.30 -7.18
CA VAL A 2 -28.38 9.26 -7.88
C VAL A 2 -28.12 8.82 -9.32
N MET A 3 -29.09 8.17 -9.97
CA MET A 3 -28.93 7.78 -11.37
C MET A 3 -29.27 8.97 -12.28
N LEU A 4 -28.70 9.01 -13.49
CA LEU A 4 -29.04 10.05 -14.48
C LEU A 4 -30.52 10.04 -14.86
N SER A 5 -31.18 8.89 -14.74
CA SER A 5 -32.62 8.73 -14.96
C SER A 5 -33.49 9.14 -13.76
N THR A 6 -32.90 9.56 -12.64
CA THR A 6 -33.65 9.98 -11.45
C THR A 6 -34.36 11.31 -11.70
N SER A 7 -35.69 11.34 -11.54
CA SER A 7 -36.50 12.56 -11.69
C SER A 7 -36.06 13.65 -10.69
N LEU A 8 -35.95 14.89 -11.16
CA LEU A 8 -35.58 16.06 -10.36
C LEU A 8 -36.53 16.26 -9.17
N ASP A 9 -37.83 16.00 -9.35
CA ASP A 9 -38.85 16.16 -8.31
C ASP A 9 -38.65 15.21 -7.12
N SER A 10 -37.91 14.11 -7.32
CA SER A 10 -37.60 13.13 -6.27
C SER A 10 -36.38 13.51 -5.43
N LEU A 11 -35.52 14.40 -5.93
CA LEU A 11 -34.25 14.74 -5.29
C LEU A 11 -34.40 15.34 -3.88
N PRO A 12 -35.34 16.28 -3.61
CA PRO A 12 -35.49 16.85 -2.26
C PRO A 12 -35.80 15.77 -1.20
N LYS A 13 -36.63 14.78 -1.56
CA LYS A 13 -36.97 13.66 -0.68
C LYS A 13 -35.78 12.72 -0.46
N LEU A 14 -35.02 12.43 -1.52
CA LEU A 14 -33.83 11.58 -1.43
C LEU A 14 -32.74 12.21 -0.55
N PHE A 15 -32.48 13.50 -0.74
CA PHE A 15 -31.46 14.22 0.03
C PHE A 15 -31.85 14.42 1.49
N SER A 16 -33.08 14.85 1.76
CA SER A 16 -33.57 14.97 3.14
C SER A 16 -33.55 13.61 3.86
N SER A 17 -33.94 12.52 3.18
CA SER A 17 -33.84 11.16 3.72
C SER A 17 -32.39 10.75 4.02
N ALA A 18 -31.43 11.10 3.17
CA ALA A 18 -30.01 10.82 3.40
C ALA A 18 -29.48 11.57 4.64
N VAL A 19 -29.78 12.86 4.78
CA VAL A 19 -29.39 13.68 5.93
C VAL A 19 -30.03 13.14 7.22
N CYS A 20 -31.34 12.87 7.21
CA CYS A 20 -32.02 12.31 8.39
C CYS A 20 -31.45 10.95 8.81
N ARG A 21 -31.08 10.09 7.85
CA ARG A 21 -30.40 8.81 8.17
C ARG A 21 -29.05 9.06 8.81
N GLN A 22 -28.25 9.98 8.27
CA GLN A 22 -26.93 10.30 8.81
C GLN A 22 -27.03 10.87 10.24
N LEU A 23 -27.97 11.80 10.50
CA LEU A 23 -28.20 12.35 11.84
C LEU A 23 -28.61 11.28 12.85
N LYS A 24 -29.48 10.34 12.45
CA LYS A 24 -29.85 9.20 13.30
C LYS A 24 -28.65 8.30 13.62
N GLN A 25 -27.78 8.04 12.66
CA GLN A 25 -26.57 7.26 12.89
C GLN A 25 -25.57 8.01 13.78
N LEU A 26 -25.45 9.32 13.61
CA LEU A 26 -24.61 10.16 14.47
C LEU A 26 -25.07 10.09 15.92
N GLY A 27 -26.38 10.22 16.18
CA GLY A 27 -26.94 10.04 17.52
C GLY A 27 -26.63 8.67 18.14
N ARG A 28 -26.79 7.59 17.36
CA ARG A 28 -26.49 6.22 17.82
C ARG A 28 -25.01 5.99 18.14
N VAL A 29 -24.11 6.50 17.31
CA VAL A 29 -22.67 6.37 17.53
C VAL A 29 -22.23 7.23 18.71
N ALA A 30 -22.75 8.46 18.82
CA ALA A 30 -22.51 9.30 19.99
C ALA A 30 -22.98 8.59 21.28
N GLU A 31 -24.18 8.01 21.30
CA GLU A 31 -24.70 7.24 22.43
C GLU A 31 -23.82 6.01 22.76
N LYS A 32 -23.30 5.31 21.74
CA LYS A 32 -22.44 4.14 21.91
C LYS A 32 -21.08 4.46 22.54
N PHE A 33 -20.48 5.60 22.19
CA PHE A 33 -19.09 5.91 22.55
C PHE A 33 -18.94 6.97 23.65
N SER A 34 -19.97 7.78 23.90
CA SER A 34 -19.98 8.77 24.98
C SER A 34 -20.09 8.09 26.35
N LYS A 35 -19.63 8.77 27.41
CA LYS A 35 -19.78 8.31 28.80
C LYS A 35 -20.42 9.40 29.64
N GLU A 36 -21.54 9.08 30.28
CA GLU A 36 -22.27 10.01 31.15
C GLU A 36 -22.53 11.37 30.45
N GLU A 37 -22.03 12.48 31.01
CA GLU A 37 -22.18 13.82 30.42
C GLU A 37 -21.11 14.16 29.37
N ASN A 38 -20.12 13.29 29.16
CA ASN A 38 -19.01 13.53 28.24
C ASN A 38 -19.31 12.98 26.84
N LEU A 39 -19.76 13.87 25.97
CA LEU A 39 -20.12 13.57 24.59
C LEU A 39 -18.89 13.41 23.68
N CYS A 40 -18.85 12.31 22.93
CA CYS A 40 -17.88 12.12 21.86
C CYS A 40 -18.21 12.99 20.64
N LEU A 41 -17.20 13.67 20.08
CA LEU A 41 -17.33 14.32 18.78
C LEU A 41 -17.28 13.25 17.69
N CYS A 42 -18.37 13.10 16.93
CA CYS A 42 -18.48 12.10 15.86
C CYS A 42 -18.50 12.74 14.48
N LYS A 43 -17.86 12.11 13.48
CA LYS A 43 -17.83 12.59 12.09
C LYS A 43 -18.17 11.47 11.10
N PRO A 44 -18.83 11.80 9.98
CA PRO A 44 -19.01 10.86 8.89
C PRO A 44 -17.71 10.66 8.09
N TYR A 45 -17.45 9.41 7.72
CA TYR A 45 -16.41 8.98 6.80
C TYR A 45 -17.07 8.17 5.68
N HIS A 46 -16.56 8.32 4.47
CA HIS A 46 -17.08 7.61 3.30
C HIS A 46 -16.05 6.60 2.82
N PHE A 47 -16.49 5.41 2.43
CA PHE A 47 -15.63 4.33 1.98
C PHE A 47 -16.13 3.80 0.65
N LYS A 48 -15.21 3.31 -0.17
CA LYS A 48 -15.52 2.56 -1.40
C LYS A 48 -14.90 1.17 -1.29
N PRO A 49 -15.47 0.26 -0.50
CA PRO A 49 -14.98 -1.12 -0.48
C PRO A 49 -15.03 -1.72 -1.88
N GLU A 50 -14.08 -2.60 -2.19
CA GLU A 50 -14.03 -3.29 -3.46
C GLU A 50 -15.32 -4.10 -3.71
N GLY A 51 -15.77 -4.14 -4.96
CA GLY A 51 -17.03 -4.80 -5.35
C GLY A 51 -18.30 -3.98 -5.06
N PHE A 52 -18.25 -2.92 -4.25
CA PHE A 52 -19.42 -2.09 -3.99
C PHE A 52 -19.64 -1.11 -5.14
N CYS A 53 -20.88 -0.93 -5.61
CA CYS A 53 -21.22 0.04 -6.65
C CYS A 53 -21.41 1.48 -6.12
N HIS A 54 -21.54 1.66 -4.80
CA HIS A 54 -21.77 2.95 -4.15
C HIS A 54 -20.81 3.16 -2.96
N LEU A 55 -20.77 4.38 -2.43
CA LEU A 55 -20.03 4.69 -1.21
C LEU A 55 -20.80 4.21 0.03
N VAL A 56 -20.07 3.68 1.00
CA VAL A 56 -20.57 3.34 2.33
C VAL A 56 -20.22 4.48 3.28
N SER A 57 -21.22 5.03 3.98
CA SER A 57 -20.99 6.07 4.98
C SER A 57 -21.00 5.47 6.38
N VAL A 58 -19.92 5.68 7.13
CA VAL A 58 -19.79 5.24 8.52
C VAL A 58 -19.54 6.45 9.40
N ILE A 59 -20.17 6.50 10.58
CA ILE A 59 -19.86 7.53 11.58
C ILE A 59 -18.83 6.95 12.56
N TYR A 60 -17.76 7.69 12.80
CA TYR A 60 -16.75 7.37 13.81
C TYR A 60 -16.68 8.48 14.87
N PRO A 61 -16.42 8.14 16.15
CA PRO A 61 -15.92 9.12 17.09
C PRO A 61 -14.54 9.60 16.61
N THR A 62 -14.27 10.90 16.70
CA THR A 62 -12.95 11.49 16.44
C THR A 62 -12.29 11.97 17.72
N LEU A 63 -13.09 12.35 18.71
CA LEU A 63 -12.64 12.65 20.07
C LEU A 63 -13.40 11.75 21.05
N GLY A 64 -12.67 11.15 21.98
CA GLY A 64 -13.21 10.33 23.06
C GLY A 64 -13.92 11.17 24.13
N PRO A 65 -14.48 10.53 25.17
CA PRO A 65 -15.12 11.22 26.28
C PRO A 65 -14.15 12.11 27.10
N ASP A 66 -12.85 11.84 27.00
CA ASP A 66 -11.76 12.63 27.57
C ASP A 66 -11.32 13.81 26.68
N ASN A 67 -12.03 14.02 25.56
CA ASN A 67 -11.71 15.00 24.53
C ASN A 67 -10.34 14.78 23.86
N LEU A 68 -9.80 13.56 23.91
CA LEU A 68 -8.57 13.16 23.23
C LEU A 68 -8.87 12.47 21.88
N PRO A 69 -7.98 12.57 20.89
CA PRO A 69 -8.11 11.82 19.65
C PRO A 69 -8.24 10.32 19.90
N VAL A 70 -9.24 9.68 19.28
CA VAL A 70 -9.37 8.23 19.35
C VAL A 70 -8.43 7.57 18.35
N ASP A 71 -7.86 6.42 18.73
CA ASP A 71 -7.03 5.61 17.86
C ASP A 71 -7.86 4.50 17.17
N ASP A 72 -7.20 3.75 16.27
CA ASP A 72 -7.84 2.63 15.57
C ASP A 72 -8.21 1.50 16.55
N THR A 73 -7.52 1.36 17.69
CA THR A 73 -7.82 0.35 18.72
C THR A 73 -9.18 0.62 19.37
N PHE A 74 -9.46 1.88 19.70
CA PHE A 74 -10.71 2.32 20.33
C PHE A 74 -11.97 1.96 19.52
N THR A 75 -11.85 1.90 18.19
CA THR A 75 -12.97 1.64 17.27
C THR A 75 -12.95 0.23 16.67
N GLU A 76 -12.03 -0.64 17.08
CA GLU A 76 -11.83 -1.97 16.49
C GLU A 76 -13.06 -2.88 16.57
N SER A 77 -13.66 -3.02 17.76
CA SER A 77 -14.87 -3.86 17.94
C SER A 77 -16.03 -3.40 17.08
N TYR A 78 -16.18 -2.08 16.92
CA TYR A 78 -17.18 -1.49 16.05
C TYR A 78 -16.88 -1.73 14.57
N ARG A 79 -15.61 -1.66 14.14
CA ARG A 79 -15.22 -2.05 12.78
C ARG A 79 -15.50 -3.52 12.51
N LEU A 80 -15.20 -4.42 13.45
CA LEU A 80 -15.51 -5.85 13.32
C LEU A 80 -17.02 -6.09 13.11
N ASP A 81 -17.88 -5.39 13.84
CA ASP A 81 -19.34 -5.46 13.65
C ASP A 81 -19.76 -4.95 12.26
N LEU A 82 -19.16 -3.86 11.79
CA LEU A 82 -19.43 -3.31 10.44
C LEU A 82 -18.96 -4.27 9.35
N HIS A 83 -17.79 -4.91 9.50
CA HIS A 83 -17.30 -5.91 8.56
C HIS A 83 -18.30 -7.08 8.44
N LYS A 84 -18.83 -7.58 9.57
CA LYS A 84 -19.87 -8.62 9.56
C LYS A 84 -21.15 -8.17 8.87
N GLN A 85 -21.62 -6.95 9.12
CA GLN A 85 -22.84 -6.40 8.51
C GLN A 85 -22.70 -6.17 7.00
N LEU A 86 -21.49 -5.82 6.54
CA LEU A 86 -21.19 -5.50 5.15
C LEU A 86 -20.59 -6.69 4.39
N LEU A 87 -20.44 -7.85 5.03
CA LEU A 87 -19.81 -9.06 4.48
C LEU A 87 -18.37 -8.79 3.97
N LEU A 88 -17.63 -7.96 4.69
CA LEU A 88 -16.23 -7.67 4.40
C LEU A 88 -15.31 -8.70 5.08
N PRO A 89 -14.15 -9.03 4.50
CA PRO A 89 -13.16 -9.91 5.11
C PRO A 89 -12.77 -9.44 6.51
N SER A 90 -12.63 -10.38 7.46
CA SER A 90 -12.25 -10.08 8.85
C SER A 90 -10.75 -10.20 9.13
N ASN A 91 -9.92 -10.26 8.08
CA ASN A 91 -8.47 -10.43 8.19
C ASN A 91 -7.68 -9.26 7.55
N ARG A 92 -8.37 -8.22 7.07
CA ARG A 92 -7.73 -7.02 6.54
C ARG A 92 -8.56 -5.77 6.86
N PRO A 93 -7.93 -4.61 7.09
CA PRO A 93 -8.64 -3.36 7.26
C PRO A 93 -9.38 -2.97 5.98
N MET A 94 -10.61 -2.46 6.12
CA MET A 94 -11.36 -1.88 5.00
C MET A 94 -12.10 -0.60 5.36
N LEU A 95 -12.27 -0.33 6.66
CA LEU A 95 -13.08 0.77 7.19
C LEU A 95 -12.33 1.62 8.22
N ARG A 96 -11.00 1.58 8.25
CA ARG A 96 -10.22 2.50 9.11
C ARG A 96 -10.35 3.92 8.61
N MET A 97 -10.41 4.91 9.50
CA MET A 97 -10.64 6.32 9.13
C MET A 97 -9.65 6.83 8.07
N GLY A 98 -8.39 6.40 8.13
CA GLY A 98 -7.35 6.74 7.15
C GLY A 98 -7.56 6.16 5.74
N MET A 99 -8.46 5.19 5.58
CA MET A 99 -8.84 4.59 4.29
C MET A 99 -10.08 5.24 3.67
N SER A 100 -10.55 6.35 4.24
CA SER A 100 -11.71 7.05 3.71
C SER A 100 -11.48 7.54 2.28
N TYR A 101 -12.56 7.53 1.52
CA TYR A 101 -12.61 7.97 0.13
C TYR A 101 -12.31 9.46 0.05
N ILE A 102 -11.28 9.81 -0.72
CA ILE A 102 -10.91 11.19 -1.01
C ILE A 102 -11.69 11.64 -2.25
N PHE A 103 -12.55 12.64 -2.09
CA PHE A 103 -13.28 13.20 -3.23
C PHE A 103 -12.34 14.02 -4.12
N GLU A 104 -12.61 14.08 -5.42
CA GLU A 104 -11.76 14.78 -6.41
C GLU A 104 -11.43 16.24 -6.00
N LYS A 105 -12.37 16.93 -5.37
CA LYS A 105 -12.18 18.33 -4.90
C LYS A 105 -11.31 18.44 -3.65
N GLU A 106 -11.10 17.33 -2.94
CA GLU A 106 -10.28 17.24 -1.73
C GLU A 106 -8.89 16.68 -2.05
N GLN A 107 -8.65 16.23 -3.29
CA GLN A 107 -7.33 15.80 -3.72
C GLN A 107 -6.39 17.00 -3.72
N THR A 108 -5.44 16.97 -2.79
CA THR A 108 -4.23 17.79 -2.89
C THR A 108 -3.37 17.29 -4.05
N PRO A 109 -2.57 18.13 -4.72
CA PRO A 109 -1.58 17.64 -5.68
C PRO A 109 -0.75 16.56 -4.99
N GLU A 110 -0.85 15.32 -5.47
CA GLU A 110 -0.10 14.22 -4.86
C GLU A 110 1.38 14.45 -5.12
N SER A 111 2.19 14.45 -4.06
CA SER A 111 3.65 14.56 -4.19
C SER A 111 4.28 13.34 -4.87
N TYR A 112 3.53 12.24 -4.99
CA TYR A 112 3.99 10.96 -5.53
C TYR A 112 2.89 10.36 -6.40
N LEU A 113 3.26 9.71 -7.49
CA LEU A 113 2.31 8.96 -8.31
C LEU A 113 1.75 7.73 -7.58
N ILE A 114 0.43 7.60 -7.53
CA ILE A 114 -0.28 6.43 -7.00
C ILE A 114 -0.55 5.42 -8.11
N ASN A 115 -0.21 4.15 -7.85
CA ASN A 115 -0.45 3.02 -8.75
C ASN A 115 -0.11 3.31 -10.23
N PRO A 116 1.13 3.73 -10.57
CA PRO A 116 1.50 4.01 -11.96
C PRO A 116 1.22 2.82 -12.89
N HIS A 117 1.31 1.60 -12.35
CA HIS A 117 1.01 0.38 -13.07
C HIS A 117 -0.41 0.26 -13.63
N SER A 118 -1.38 1.02 -13.12
CA SER A 118 -2.75 1.03 -13.65
C SER A 118 -2.84 1.56 -15.09
N GLY A 119 -1.81 2.28 -15.56
CA GLY A 119 -1.70 2.71 -16.96
C GLY A 119 -1.04 1.68 -17.90
N ILE A 120 -0.59 0.53 -17.38
CA ILE A 120 0.11 -0.50 -18.15
C ILE A 120 -0.90 -1.49 -18.74
N THR A 121 -0.64 -1.91 -19.97
CA THR A 121 -1.47 -2.90 -20.68
C THR A 121 -0.95 -4.33 -20.46
N SER A 122 -1.42 -5.29 -21.25
CA SER A 122 -1.01 -6.70 -21.17
C SER A 122 0.51 -6.88 -21.23
N SER A 123 1.03 -7.90 -20.54
CA SER A 123 2.44 -8.30 -20.59
C SER A 123 2.86 -8.88 -21.96
N GLY A 124 1.87 -9.23 -22.79
CA GLY A 124 2.06 -9.92 -24.06
C GLY A 124 2.36 -11.43 -23.93
N LEU A 125 2.32 -11.98 -22.72
CA LEU A 125 2.52 -13.41 -22.47
C LEU A 125 1.21 -14.18 -22.73
N PRO A 126 1.19 -15.19 -23.62
CA PRO A 126 -0.01 -15.96 -23.92
C PRO A 126 -0.35 -16.93 -22.78
N ASP A 127 -1.65 -17.04 -22.48
CA ASP A 127 -2.22 -17.98 -21.51
C ASP A 127 -1.58 -17.93 -20.12
N GLY A 128 -1.06 -16.76 -19.74
CA GLY A 128 -0.48 -16.50 -18.43
C GLY A 128 -1.52 -16.06 -17.41
N THR A 129 -1.29 -16.43 -16.15
CA THR A 129 -2.04 -15.92 -15.01
C THR A 129 -1.36 -14.65 -14.50
N VAL A 130 -2.06 -13.52 -14.62
CA VAL A 130 -1.59 -12.23 -14.12
C VAL A 130 -2.06 -12.06 -12.67
N GLU A 131 -1.11 -11.81 -11.77
CA GLU A 131 -1.39 -11.43 -10.38
C GLU A 131 -0.54 -10.21 -10.03
N LEU A 132 -1.20 -9.19 -9.48
CA LEU A 132 -0.60 -7.89 -9.17
C LEU A 132 -0.66 -7.63 -7.67
N VAL A 133 -0.01 -6.55 -7.23
CA VAL A 133 -0.25 -6.01 -5.90
C VAL A 133 -1.74 -5.71 -5.68
N ASP A 134 -2.24 -6.04 -4.50
CA ASP A 134 -3.62 -5.81 -4.07
C ASP A 134 -3.69 -4.47 -3.31
N GLY A 135 -4.28 -3.45 -3.94
CA GLY A 135 -4.50 -2.14 -3.32
C GLY A 135 -3.66 -1.01 -3.91
N LYS A 136 -3.49 0.05 -3.10
CA LYS A 136 -2.82 1.30 -3.45
C LYS A 136 -1.42 1.38 -2.85
N TYR A 137 -0.49 1.98 -3.58
CA TYR A 137 0.83 2.37 -3.13
C TYR A 137 1.29 3.63 -3.88
N SER A 138 2.22 4.39 -3.29
CA SER A 138 2.92 5.49 -3.97
C SER A 138 4.26 5.03 -4.53
N TYR A 139 4.62 5.56 -5.69
CA TYR A 139 5.91 5.31 -6.32
C TYR A 139 6.99 6.19 -5.71
N HIS A 140 7.89 5.57 -4.95
CA HIS A 140 9.08 6.24 -4.43
C HIS A 140 10.30 5.93 -5.29
N HIS A 141 11.02 6.97 -5.70
CA HIS A 141 12.19 6.90 -6.57
C HIS A 141 13.24 7.97 -6.23
N TYR A 142 14.38 7.94 -6.90
CA TYR A 142 15.47 8.89 -6.67
C TYR A 142 15.06 10.35 -6.80
N MET A 143 15.80 11.21 -6.09
CA MET A 143 15.68 12.67 -6.14
C MET A 143 14.37 13.24 -5.55
N GLN A 144 13.53 12.39 -4.96
CA GLN A 144 12.36 12.83 -4.19
C GLN A 144 12.76 13.39 -2.82
N ASP A 145 11.83 14.10 -2.19
CA ASP A 145 11.97 14.68 -0.84
C ASP A 145 13.12 15.70 -0.72
N GLY A 146 13.56 16.26 -1.84
CA GLY A 146 14.70 17.17 -1.89
C GLY A 146 16.04 16.50 -1.55
N PHE A 147 16.12 15.17 -1.62
CA PHE A 147 17.28 14.39 -1.21
C PHE A 147 17.94 13.68 -2.40
N ASN A 148 19.24 13.90 -2.59
CA ASN A 148 20.01 13.24 -3.64
C ASN A 148 20.55 11.89 -3.16
N ASP A 149 19.80 10.84 -3.47
CA ASP A 149 20.14 9.45 -3.24
C ASP A 149 20.54 8.68 -4.50
N ASP A 150 20.81 9.39 -5.61
CA ASP A 150 21.23 8.77 -6.85
C ASP A 150 22.52 7.95 -6.65
N GLY A 151 22.50 6.73 -7.21
CA GLY A 151 23.55 5.74 -7.07
C GLY A 151 23.52 4.93 -5.76
N TRP A 152 22.66 5.24 -4.77
CA TRP A 152 22.65 4.45 -3.53
C TRP A 152 21.32 4.25 -2.79
N GLY A 153 20.28 4.99 -3.12
CA GLY A 153 19.01 4.92 -2.41
C GLY A 153 18.06 3.79 -2.84
N CYS A 154 18.42 2.95 -3.81
CA CYS A 154 17.41 2.13 -4.54
C CYS A 154 16.57 1.25 -3.61
N ALA A 155 17.21 0.61 -2.63
CA ALA A 155 16.54 -0.20 -1.63
C ALA A 155 15.72 0.62 -0.61
N TYR A 156 16.17 1.84 -0.29
CA TYR A 156 15.43 2.78 0.56
C TYR A 156 14.12 3.20 -0.11
N ARG A 157 14.16 3.54 -1.39
CA ARG A 157 12.98 3.92 -2.19
C ARG A 157 12.01 2.75 -2.39
N SER A 158 12.53 1.54 -2.60
CA SER A 158 11.70 0.33 -2.62
C SER A 158 11.02 0.08 -1.27
N LEU A 159 11.74 0.25 -0.15
CA LEU A 159 11.17 0.18 1.20
C LEU A 159 10.09 1.25 1.42
N GLN A 160 10.31 2.49 0.99
CA GLN A 160 9.30 3.56 1.07
C GLN A 160 8.03 3.19 0.29
N THR A 161 8.18 2.62 -0.91
CA THR A 161 7.05 2.09 -1.70
C THR A 161 6.28 1.02 -0.91
N ILE A 162 6.96 0.07 -0.28
CA ILE A 162 6.33 -0.94 0.58
C ILE A 162 5.60 -0.29 1.77
N CYS A 163 6.26 0.61 2.50
CA CYS A 163 5.67 1.32 3.63
C CYS A 163 4.42 2.11 3.22
N SER A 164 4.46 2.74 2.03
CA SER A 164 3.30 3.44 1.49
C SER A 164 2.11 2.51 1.26
N TRP A 165 2.35 1.28 0.78
CA TRP A 165 1.31 0.29 0.58
C TRP A 165 0.62 -0.04 1.92
N PHE A 166 1.40 -0.33 2.96
CA PHE A 166 0.86 -0.61 4.30
C PHE A 166 0.06 0.57 4.86
N ARG A 167 0.50 1.81 4.59
CA ARG A 167 -0.24 3.01 4.97
C ARG A 167 -1.56 3.13 4.21
N HIS A 168 -1.54 2.99 2.89
CA HIS A 168 -2.74 3.08 2.06
C HIS A 168 -3.76 1.97 2.33
N GLN A 169 -3.29 0.80 2.77
CA GLN A 169 -4.14 -0.33 3.16
C GLN A 169 -4.59 -0.26 4.64
N GLY A 170 -4.27 0.82 5.35
CA GLY A 170 -4.72 1.06 6.71
C GLY A 170 -4.00 0.23 7.79
N TYR A 171 -2.89 -0.43 7.49
CA TYR A 171 -2.09 -1.14 8.50
C TYR A 171 -1.30 -0.19 9.40
N THR A 172 -1.02 1.02 8.92
CA THR A 172 -0.31 2.04 9.68
C THR A 172 -0.81 3.43 9.30
N SER A 173 -0.78 4.38 10.24
CA SER A 173 -0.96 5.81 9.97
C SER A 173 0.37 6.54 9.76
N LYS A 174 1.50 5.88 10.05
CA LYS A 174 2.84 6.46 9.90
C LYS A 174 3.14 6.72 8.42
N PRO A 175 3.79 7.85 8.06
CA PRO A 175 4.29 8.07 6.72
C PRO A 175 5.40 7.08 6.36
N ALA A 176 5.77 7.01 5.08
CA ALA A 176 6.97 6.29 4.68
C ALA A 176 8.21 6.94 5.33
N PRO A 177 9.16 6.15 5.86
CA PRO A 177 10.31 6.68 6.57
C PRO A 177 11.32 7.32 5.61
N SER A 178 12.00 8.37 6.08
CA SER A 178 13.16 8.97 5.42
C SER A 178 14.38 8.04 5.44
N HIS A 179 15.40 8.30 4.61
CA HIS A 179 16.66 7.54 4.64
C HIS A 179 17.31 7.57 6.02
N HIS A 180 17.25 8.71 6.72
CA HIS A 180 17.77 8.84 8.07
C HIS A 180 17.02 7.94 9.06
N GLU A 181 15.69 7.91 9.03
CA GLU A 181 14.89 7.04 9.90
C GLU A 181 15.14 5.55 9.60
N ILE A 182 15.32 5.19 8.33
CA ILE A 182 15.69 3.81 7.93
C ILE A 182 17.08 3.45 8.47
N GLN A 183 18.05 4.36 8.36
CA GLN A 183 19.40 4.13 8.90
C GLN A 183 19.39 4.05 10.43
N GLN A 184 18.62 4.91 11.10
CA GLN A 184 18.43 4.89 12.54
C GLN A 184 17.83 3.56 13.00
N ALA A 185 16.79 3.06 12.31
CA ALA A 185 16.18 1.77 12.64
C ALA A 185 17.19 0.62 12.61
N LEU A 186 18.11 0.59 11.63
CA LEU A 186 19.13 -0.45 11.54
C LEU A 186 20.19 -0.34 12.65
N VAL A 187 20.47 0.88 13.12
CA VAL A 187 21.34 1.11 14.28
C VAL A 187 20.62 0.69 15.57
N ASP A 188 19.35 1.05 15.73
CA ASP A 188 18.55 0.75 16.93
C ASP A 188 18.39 -0.77 17.17
N ILE A 189 18.31 -1.57 16.09
CA ILE A 189 18.23 -3.04 16.16
C ILE A 189 19.62 -3.67 16.38
N GLY A 190 20.70 -2.89 16.25
CA GLY A 190 22.08 -3.36 16.40
C GLY A 190 22.69 -4.04 15.16
N ASP A 191 22.05 -3.92 14.00
CA ASP A 191 22.56 -4.46 12.72
C ASP A 191 23.70 -3.59 12.16
N LYS A 192 23.62 -2.27 12.36
CA LYS A 192 24.63 -1.30 11.91
C LYS A 192 25.19 -0.50 13.08
N LYS A 193 26.38 0.08 12.89
CA LYS A 193 27.02 0.97 13.87
C LYS A 193 26.52 2.41 13.68
N ASP A 194 26.65 3.26 14.70
CA ASP A 194 26.19 4.65 14.70
C ASP A 194 26.66 5.49 13.50
N ASN A 195 27.87 5.21 12.98
CA ASN A 195 28.41 5.91 11.81
C ASN A 195 27.69 5.59 10.49
N PHE A 196 26.73 4.66 10.50
CA PHE A 196 25.86 4.35 9.37
C PHE A 196 24.81 5.45 9.13
N ILE A 197 24.39 6.14 10.18
CA ILE A 197 23.43 7.25 10.09
C ILE A 197 24.07 8.42 9.36
N GLY A 198 23.38 8.96 8.36
CA GLY A 198 23.88 10.00 7.46
C GLY A 198 24.85 9.49 6.39
N SER A 199 25.15 8.19 6.35
CA SER A 199 25.99 7.60 5.31
C SER A 199 25.25 7.48 3.98
N LYS A 200 25.98 7.14 2.90
CA LYS A 200 25.44 6.81 1.58
C LYS A 200 25.55 5.32 1.26
N GLN A 201 25.56 4.48 2.28
CA GLN A 201 25.74 3.04 2.10
C GLN A 201 24.44 2.39 1.61
N TRP A 202 24.59 1.38 0.74
CA TRP A 202 23.48 0.55 0.28
C TRP A 202 22.96 -0.35 1.40
N ILE A 203 21.68 -0.74 1.30
CA ILE A 203 21.05 -1.78 2.11
C ILE A 203 20.47 -2.86 1.20
N GLY A 204 20.32 -4.08 1.72
CA GLY A 204 19.77 -5.22 0.99
C GLY A 204 18.37 -5.63 1.47
N SER A 205 17.89 -6.74 0.94
CA SER A 205 16.56 -7.28 1.26
C SER A 205 16.41 -7.66 2.74
N PHE A 206 17.49 -8.06 3.41
CA PHE A 206 17.49 -8.37 4.84
C PHE A 206 17.29 -7.11 5.67
N GLU A 207 18.08 -6.06 5.44
CA GLU A 207 17.91 -4.78 6.10
C GLU A 207 16.51 -4.19 5.86
N VAL A 208 15.98 -4.30 4.63
CA VAL A 208 14.59 -3.91 4.35
C VAL A 208 13.61 -4.68 5.23
N SER A 209 13.77 -6.00 5.38
CA SER A 209 12.90 -6.80 6.26
C SER A 209 13.00 -6.41 7.74
N MET A 210 14.20 -6.09 8.22
CA MET A 210 14.43 -5.65 9.61
C MET A 210 13.77 -4.30 9.86
N CYS A 211 13.87 -3.37 8.91
CA CYS A 211 13.19 -2.08 8.99
C CYS A 211 11.66 -2.22 8.98
N LEU A 212 11.10 -3.10 8.15
CA LEU A 212 9.65 -3.35 8.13
C LEU A 212 9.15 -3.89 9.47
N GLU A 213 9.87 -4.84 10.06
CA GLU A 213 9.54 -5.40 11.37
C GLU A 213 9.63 -4.32 12.46
N HIS A 214 10.73 -3.56 12.51
CA HIS A 214 10.95 -2.58 13.57
C HIS A 214 10.04 -1.35 13.48
N LEU A 215 9.83 -0.82 12.28
CA LEU A 215 9.06 0.42 12.11
C LEU A 215 7.55 0.19 12.11
N LEU A 216 7.10 -0.95 11.56
CA LEU A 216 5.69 -1.25 11.30
C LEU A 216 5.18 -2.54 11.96
N GLY A 217 6.04 -3.39 12.53
CA GLY A 217 5.64 -4.71 13.03
C GLY A 217 5.28 -5.69 11.90
N VAL A 218 5.87 -5.51 10.72
CA VAL A 218 5.57 -6.31 9.52
C VAL A 218 6.65 -7.36 9.30
N THR A 219 6.28 -8.61 9.48
CA THR A 219 7.14 -9.76 9.16
C THR A 219 7.30 -9.93 7.65
N SER A 220 8.43 -10.48 7.22
CA SER A 220 8.73 -10.72 5.80
C SER A 220 9.31 -12.10 5.56
N LYS A 221 8.95 -12.73 4.45
CA LYS A 221 9.62 -13.93 3.93
C LYS A 221 10.78 -13.50 3.03
N ILE A 222 11.96 -14.08 3.24
CA ILE A 222 13.10 -13.92 2.32
C ILE A 222 13.14 -15.08 1.35
N LEU A 223 13.04 -14.79 0.05
CA LEU A 223 13.19 -15.77 -1.01
C LEU A 223 14.52 -15.59 -1.74
N TYR A 224 15.32 -16.65 -1.73
CA TYR A 224 16.67 -16.69 -2.30
C TYR A 224 16.66 -17.22 -3.74
N VAL A 225 17.45 -16.59 -4.59
CA VAL A 225 17.69 -17.02 -5.97
C VAL A 225 19.19 -17.02 -6.24
N ASN A 226 19.70 -18.20 -6.62
CA ASN A 226 21.14 -18.40 -6.83
C ASN A 226 21.68 -17.67 -8.04
N SER A 227 20.86 -17.42 -9.06
CA SER A 227 21.28 -16.69 -10.25
C SER A 227 20.09 -16.00 -10.90
N GLY A 228 20.30 -14.92 -11.65
CA GLY A 228 19.21 -14.30 -12.44
C GLY A 228 18.60 -15.25 -13.47
N ALA A 229 19.35 -16.26 -13.93
CA ALA A 229 18.83 -17.32 -14.81
C ALA A 229 17.78 -18.19 -14.13
N ASP A 230 17.87 -18.34 -12.80
CA ASP A 230 16.93 -19.13 -12.01
C ASP A 230 15.68 -18.34 -11.63
N MET A 231 15.57 -17.04 -11.96
CA MET A 231 14.44 -16.21 -11.52
C MET A 231 13.10 -16.75 -12.02
N ALA A 232 13.07 -17.29 -13.25
CA ALA A 232 11.85 -17.87 -13.82
C ALA A 232 11.33 -19.08 -13.03
N SER A 233 12.21 -19.81 -12.36
CA SER A 233 11.83 -20.95 -11.50
C SER A 233 10.99 -20.53 -10.29
N LYS A 234 10.98 -19.23 -9.94
CA LYS A 234 10.23 -18.67 -8.80
C LYS A 234 8.83 -18.21 -9.16
N GLY A 235 8.37 -18.43 -10.40
CA GLY A 235 7.06 -17.94 -10.85
C GLY A 235 5.89 -18.38 -9.96
N ARG A 236 5.89 -19.64 -9.49
CA ARG A 236 4.85 -20.15 -8.57
C ARG A 236 4.87 -19.46 -7.21
N ASP A 237 6.06 -19.25 -6.63
CA ASP A 237 6.20 -18.54 -5.35
C ASP A 237 5.68 -17.11 -5.43
N LEU A 238 6.01 -16.41 -6.52
CA LEU A 238 5.58 -15.03 -6.74
C LEU A 238 4.08 -14.93 -7.01
N LEU A 239 3.55 -15.82 -7.87
CA LEU A 239 2.11 -15.89 -8.15
C LEU A 239 1.33 -16.09 -6.84
N HIS A 240 1.76 -17.06 -6.02
CA HIS A 240 1.12 -17.35 -4.74
C HIS A 240 1.20 -16.16 -3.75
N HIS A 241 2.32 -15.43 -3.73
CA HIS A 241 2.46 -14.24 -2.89
C HIS A 241 1.48 -13.14 -3.28
N PHE A 242 1.35 -12.83 -4.56
CA PHE A 242 0.40 -11.80 -4.99
C PHE A 242 -1.06 -12.23 -4.75
N GLN A 243 -1.38 -13.51 -4.89
CA GLN A 243 -2.72 -14.05 -4.59
C GLN A 243 -3.10 -13.99 -3.11
N THR A 244 -2.14 -14.21 -2.20
CA THR A 244 -2.43 -14.38 -0.77
C THR A 244 -2.08 -13.14 0.07
N GLN A 245 -0.99 -12.47 -0.26
CA GLN A 245 -0.50 -11.28 0.44
C GLN A 245 -0.84 -10.01 -0.34
N GLY A 246 -0.51 -10.01 -1.64
CA GLY A 246 -0.71 -8.87 -2.54
C GLY A 246 0.18 -7.67 -2.21
N THR A 247 1.27 -7.85 -1.46
CA THR A 247 2.19 -6.77 -1.07
C THR A 247 3.29 -6.58 -2.14
N PRO A 248 3.81 -5.35 -2.34
CA PRO A 248 4.99 -5.13 -3.19
C PRO A 248 6.21 -5.87 -2.65
N ILE A 249 7.06 -6.40 -3.53
CA ILE A 249 8.25 -7.17 -3.19
C ILE A 249 9.50 -6.35 -3.53
N MET A 250 10.38 -6.12 -2.56
CA MET A 250 11.70 -5.57 -2.84
C MET A 250 12.63 -6.70 -3.27
N ILE A 251 13.34 -6.52 -4.38
CA ILE A 251 14.36 -7.46 -4.84
C ILE A 251 15.73 -6.77 -4.91
N GLY A 252 16.73 -7.36 -4.28
CA GLY A 252 18.11 -6.89 -4.30
C GLY A 252 19.03 -7.88 -5.01
N GLY A 253 19.90 -7.36 -5.89
CA GLY A 253 20.95 -8.13 -6.56
C GLY A 253 22.24 -7.34 -6.64
N GLY A 254 23.21 -7.67 -5.78
CA GLY A 254 24.41 -6.85 -5.59
C GLY A 254 24.07 -5.47 -5.03
N VAL A 255 24.31 -4.43 -5.82
CA VAL A 255 24.15 -3.01 -5.43
C VAL A 255 22.89 -2.37 -6.00
N LEU A 256 22.10 -3.13 -6.77
CA LEU A 256 20.87 -2.67 -7.39
C LEU A 256 19.66 -3.29 -6.70
N ALA A 257 18.61 -2.50 -6.54
CA ALA A 257 17.32 -2.96 -6.05
C ALA A 257 16.19 -2.48 -6.95
N HIS A 258 15.16 -3.31 -7.08
CA HIS A 258 13.91 -2.98 -7.78
C HIS A 258 12.72 -3.38 -6.92
N THR A 259 11.52 -2.94 -7.30
CA THR A 259 10.27 -3.41 -6.68
C THR A 259 9.48 -4.23 -7.69
N ILE A 260 9.17 -5.48 -7.38
CA ILE A 260 8.26 -6.32 -8.15
C ILE A 260 6.85 -6.07 -7.62
N ILE A 261 5.94 -5.66 -8.51
CA ILE A 261 4.55 -5.30 -8.19
C ILE A 261 3.52 -6.18 -8.90
N GLY A 262 3.99 -7.26 -9.53
CA GLY A 262 3.14 -8.27 -10.15
C GLY A 262 3.93 -9.26 -10.99
N VAL A 263 3.27 -10.36 -11.36
CA VAL A 263 3.77 -11.37 -12.29
C VAL A 263 2.72 -11.73 -13.32
N ASP A 264 3.17 -12.16 -14.48
CA ASP A 264 2.36 -12.88 -15.45
C ASP A 264 3.06 -14.22 -15.71
N TYR A 265 2.43 -15.32 -15.29
CA TYR A 265 3.07 -16.63 -15.25
C TYR A 265 2.22 -17.70 -15.92
N ASN A 266 2.79 -18.36 -16.94
CA ASN A 266 2.14 -19.49 -17.59
C ASN A 266 2.52 -20.79 -16.85
N LEU A 267 1.54 -21.41 -16.19
CA LEU A 267 1.73 -22.64 -15.41
C LEU A 267 2.11 -23.87 -16.25
N GLN A 268 1.85 -23.85 -17.56
CA GLN A 268 2.12 -24.96 -18.47
C GLN A 268 3.52 -24.83 -19.09
N THR A 269 3.87 -23.65 -19.61
CA THR A 269 5.16 -23.44 -20.29
C THR A 269 6.28 -23.05 -19.33
N GLY A 270 5.95 -22.45 -18.19
CA GLY A 270 6.90 -21.85 -17.26
C GLY A 270 7.37 -20.46 -17.68
N ASP A 271 6.84 -19.90 -18.77
CA ASP A 271 7.16 -18.54 -19.19
C ASP A 271 6.65 -17.52 -18.16
N ILE A 272 7.43 -16.47 -17.97
CA ILE A 272 7.14 -15.43 -16.98
C ILE A 272 7.45 -14.02 -17.48
N ARG A 273 6.65 -13.06 -17.03
CA ARG A 273 6.96 -11.63 -17.00
C ARG A 273 6.88 -11.10 -15.57
N PHE A 274 7.73 -10.14 -15.27
CA PHE A 274 7.77 -9.44 -13.98
C PHE A 274 7.33 -8.01 -14.20
N LEU A 275 6.37 -7.52 -13.43
CA LEU A 275 6.00 -6.12 -13.45
C LEU A 275 6.91 -5.38 -12.49
N ILE A 276 7.81 -4.56 -13.04
CA ILE A 276 8.85 -3.87 -12.28
C ILE A 276 8.46 -2.41 -12.10
N LEU A 277 8.67 -1.92 -10.88
CA LEU A 277 8.70 -0.51 -10.52
C LEU A 277 10.14 -0.16 -10.12
N ASP A 278 10.78 0.65 -10.95
CA ASP A 278 12.21 0.92 -10.90
C ASP A 278 12.50 2.17 -10.03
N PRO A 279 13.14 2.04 -8.85
CA PRO A 279 13.40 3.17 -7.97
C PRO A 279 14.47 4.14 -8.50
N HIS A 280 15.17 3.83 -9.59
CA HIS A 280 16.30 4.63 -10.09
C HIS A 280 15.86 5.83 -10.95
N TYR A 281 14.56 6.01 -11.20
CA TYR A 281 14.07 7.17 -11.94
C TYR A 281 14.39 8.47 -11.18
N THR A 282 14.94 9.46 -11.89
CA THR A 282 15.41 10.74 -11.31
C THR A 282 14.62 11.96 -11.80
N GLY A 283 13.65 11.76 -12.70
CA GLY A 283 12.85 12.85 -13.25
C GLY A 283 11.70 13.26 -12.32
N GLY A 284 10.86 14.18 -12.79
CA GLY A 284 9.63 14.56 -12.07
C GLY A 284 8.49 13.55 -12.25
N GLU A 285 7.39 13.78 -11.53
CA GLU A 285 6.18 12.93 -11.48
C GLU A 285 5.37 12.93 -12.80
N ASP A 286 6.00 12.52 -13.91
CA ASP A 286 5.39 12.40 -15.25
C ASP A 286 5.06 10.93 -15.54
N LEU A 287 3.78 10.58 -15.38
CA LEU A 287 3.29 9.23 -15.61
C LEU A 287 3.59 8.75 -17.04
N LYS A 288 3.49 9.62 -18.05
CA LYS A 288 3.75 9.22 -19.44
C LYS A 288 5.21 8.83 -19.61
N VAL A 289 6.15 9.61 -19.07
CA VAL A 289 7.58 9.30 -19.13
C VAL A 289 7.89 7.98 -18.39
N ILE A 290 7.27 7.77 -17.23
CA ILE A 290 7.45 6.56 -16.41
C ILE A 290 7.01 5.30 -17.17
N LEU A 291 5.86 5.38 -17.86
CA LEU A 291 5.32 4.27 -18.64
C LEU A 291 6.07 4.06 -19.97
N ASP A 292 6.24 5.12 -20.77
CA ASP A 292 6.83 5.03 -22.11
C ASP A 292 8.31 4.59 -22.08
N LYS A 293 9.06 5.01 -21.05
CA LYS A 293 10.45 4.58 -20.86
C LYS A 293 10.59 3.29 -20.05
N GLY A 294 9.48 2.73 -19.56
CA GLY A 294 9.45 1.45 -18.86
C GLY A 294 10.10 1.47 -17.48
N TRP A 295 10.03 2.59 -16.75
CA TRP A 295 10.35 2.69 -15.31
C TRP A 295 9.31 1.98 -14.45
N CYS A 296 8.05 1.98 -14.92
CA CYS A 296 7.04 1.02 -14.49
C CYS A 296 6.65 0.19 -15.72
N GLY A 297 6.90 -1.13 -15.72
CA GLY A 297 6.72 -1.93 -16.93
C GLY A 297 6.97 -3.42 -16.77
N TRP A 298 6.35 -4.21 -17.65
CA TRP A 298 6.61 -5.65 -17.78
C TRP A 298 8.02 -5.91 -18.32
N LYS A 299 8.75 -6.80 -17.66
CA LYS A 299 10.11 -7.22 -18.03
C LYS A 299 10.17 -8.74 -18.15
N GLY A 300 10.97 -9.23 -19.10
CA GLY A 300 11.24 -10.66 -19.26
C GLY A 300 12.38 -11.17 -18.37
N PRO A 301 12.66 -12.48 -18.36
CA PRO A 301 13.72 -13.08 -17.55
C PRO A 301 15.13 -12.48 -17.81
N ASN A 302 15.38 -12.02 -19.04
CA ASN A 302 16.65 -11.42 -19.45
C ASN A 302 16.90 -10.03 -18.81
N PHE A 303 15.92 -9.47 -18.11
CA PHE A 303 16.12 -8.25 -17.32
C PHE A 303 17.10 -8.47 -16.15
N TRP A 304 17.10 -9.68 -15.60
CA TRP A 304 17.97 -10.03 -14.47
C TRP A 304 19.38 -10.33 -14.96
N ASN A 305 20.39 -9.97 -14.16
CA ASN A 305 21.76 -10.39 -14.41
C ASN A 305 21.88 -11.90 -14.17
N GLN A 306 22.15 -12.63 -15.24
CA GLN A 306 22.08 -14.09 -15.26
C GLN A 306 23.08 -14.77 -14.32
N THR A 307 24.13 -14.09 -13.85
CA THR A 307 25.15 -14.63 -12.95
C THR A 307 25.07 -14.09 -11.53
N ALA A 308 24.22 -13.09 -11.28
CA ALA A 308 24.12 -12.46 -9.96
C ALA A 308 23.13 -13.22 -9.05
N HIS A 309 23.45 -13.27 -7.76
CA HIS A 309 22.53 -13.74 -6.73
C HIS A 309 21.47 -12.67 -6.43
N TYR A 310 20.25 -13.10 -6.13
CA TYR A 310 19.16 -12.21 -5.76
C TYR A 310 18.47 -12.67 -4.48
N ASN A 311 18.07 -11.70 -3.66
CA ASN A 311 17.19 -11.91 -2.52
C ASN A 311 15.93 -11.08 -2.72
N MET A 312 14.78 -11.67 -2.39
CA MET A 312 13.49 -10.99 -2.42
C MET A 312 12.95 -10.88 -1.00
N CYS A 313 12.69 -9.66 -0.55
CA CYS A 313 11.94 -9.37 0.65
C CYS A 313 10.46 -9.34 0.29
N MET A 314 9.70 -10.31 0.82
CA MET A 314 8.27 -10.53 0.54
C MET A 314 7.47 -10.21 1.82
N PRO A 315 6.98 -8.97 2.00
CA PRO A 315 6.28 -8.55 3.22
C PRO A 315 4.98 -9.33 3.40
N GLN A 316 4.72 -9.79 4.62
CA GLN A 316 3.49 -10.52 4.94
C GLN A 316 2.43 -9.54 5.48
N ARG A 317 1.19 -9.76 5.08
CA ARG A 317 0.05 -8.97 5.54
C ARG A 317 -0.28 -9.37 6.99
N PRO A 318 -0.24 -8.44 7.96
CA PRO A 318 -0.72 -8.72 9.31
C PRO A 318 -2.23 -8.99 9.30
N ASP A 319 -2.71 -9.87 10.17
CA ASP A 319 -4.14 -9.99 10.43
C ASP A 319 -4.60 -8.77 11.24
N ALA A 320 -5.44 -7.93 10.64
CA ALA A 320 -5.96 -6.71 11.27
C ALA A 320 -7.31 -6.29 10.68
N ILE A 321 -8.07 -5.48 11.43
CA ILE A 321 -9.34 -4.85 11.01
C ILE A 321 -9.28 -3.34 11.24
#